data_AF-A0A843YML0-F1
#
_entry.id   AF-A0A843YML0-F1
#
_cell.length_a   1.000
_cell.length_b   1.000
_cell.length_c   1.000
_cell.angle_alpha   90.00
_cell.angle_beta   90.00
_cell.angle_gamma   90.00
#
_symmetry.space_group_name_H-M   'P 1'
#
loop_
_entity.id
_entity.type
_entity.pdbx_description
1 polymer ?
#
loop_
_entity_poly.entity_id
_entity_poly.type
_entity_poly.pdbx_seq_one_letter_code
_entity_poly.pdbx_strand_id
1 'polypeptide(L)'
;MPLAEGWKIALLAFFAFDIAGGAVANMLNSCKRFYHTDLQPGEGLSARLAKNPMLFTAIHMHPIIIAYFLNRHLLNAAIWYALLLVSVTTLLVMPLYLRRAAATGLTVLALLSDQLLLPLGDGLEWFIPCLFIKMVLGHAVQEEPYGAG
;
A
#
# COMPACT_ATOMS: atom_id res chain seq x y z
N MET A 1 23.01 11.47 -22.92
CA MET A 1 23.55 11.70 -21.55
C MET A 1 22.76 10.82 -20.58
N PRO A 2 23.11 9.52 -20.41
CA PRO A 2 22.27 8.56 -19.67
C PRO A 2 22.51 8.55 -18.15
N LEU A 3 23.67 9.06 -17.70
CA LEU A 3 24.08 9.01 -16.30
C LEU A 3 23.33 10.01 -15.39
N ALA A 4 22.80 11.10 -15.94
CA ALA A 4 22.08 12.12 -15.17
C ALA A 4 20.72 11.64 -14.63
N GLU A 5 20.17 10.55 -15.18
CA GLU A 5 18.88 9.99 -14.78
C GLU A 5 18.98 8.59 -14.15
N GLY A 6 20.18 8.02 -14.04
CA GLY A 6 20.37 6.66 -13.50
C GLY A 6 19.84 6.51 -12.07
N TRP A 7 19.92 7.57 -11.27
CA TRP A 7 19.36 7.58 -9.91
C TRP A 7 17.82 7.56 -9.92
N LYS A 8 17.15 8.17 -10.91
CA LYS A 8 15.69 8.11 -11.05
C LYS A 8 15.23 6.70 -11.41
N ILE A 9 15.98 6.03 -12.28
CA ILE A 9 15.75 4.62 -12.63
C ILE A 9 15.95 3.75 -11.39
N ALA A 10 17.02 3.95 -10.63
CA ALA A 10 17.24 3.23 -9.38
C ALA A 10 16.11 3.47 -8.35
N LEU A 11 15.63 4.72 -8.24
CA LEU A 11 14.50 5.07 -7.39
C LEU A 11 13.20 4.35 -7.84
N LEU A 12 12.90 4.37 -9.14
CA LEU A 12 11.77 3.65 -9.71
C LEU A 12 11.87 2.15 -9.50
N ALA A 13 13.04 1.55 -9.72
CA ALA A 13 13.28 0.13 -9.49
C ALA A 13 13.11 -0.25 -8.01
N PHE A 14 13.60 0.59 -7.10
CA PHE A 14 13.39 0.42 -5.66
C PHE A 14 11.90 0.44 -5.29
N PHE A 15 11.14 1.43 -5.77
CA PHE A 15 9.70 1.49 -5.52
C PHE A 15 8.93 0.37 -6.21
N ALA A 16 9.31 -0.04 -7.42
CA ALA A 16 8.68 -1.16 -8.09
C ALA A 16 8.92 -2.46 -7.31
N PHE A 17 10.14 -2.70 -6.84
CA PHE A 17 10.47 -3.85 -6.00
C PHE A 17 9.67 -3.84 -4.69
N ASP A 18 9.66 -2.72 -3.96
CA ASP A 18 8.95 -2.62 -2.69
C ASP A 18 7.42 -2.66 -2.86
N ILE A 19 6.86 -1.84 -3.74
CA ILE A 19 5.41 -1.67 -3.87
C ILE A 19 4.79 -2.85 -4.61
N ALA A 20 5.32 -3.24 -5.77
CA ALA A 20 4.76 -4.36 -6.52
C ALA A 20 5.14 -5.71 -5.88
N GLY A 21 6.40 -5.85 -5.41
CA GLY A 21 6.80 -7.04 -4.66
C GLY A 21 6.03 -7.16 -3.34
N GLY A 22 5.85 -6.07 -2.61
CA GLY A 22 5.03 -6.01 -1.40
C GLY A 22 3.54 -6.26 -1.66
N ALA A 23 3.00 -5.84 -2.80
CA ALA A 23 1.63 -6.14 -3.21
C ALA A 23 1.38 -7.66 -3.28
N VAL A 24 2.37 -8.41 -3.77
CA VAL A 24 2.31 -9.88 -3.79
C VAL A 24 2.64 -10.47 -2.43
N ALA A 25 3.73 -10.04 -1.80
CA ALA A 25 4.21 -10.60 -0.54
C ALA A 25 3.18 -10.45 0.60
N ASN A 26 2.54 -9.28 0.71
CA ASN A 26 1.54 -9.02 1.74
C ASN A 26 0.25 -9.83 1.54
N MET A 27 0.00 -10.34 0.33
CA MET A 27 -1.13 -11.23 0.04
C MET A 27 -0.85 -12.68 0.45
N LEU A 28 0.39 -13.06 0.76
CA LEU A 28 0.71 -14.41 1.19
C LEU A 28 0.10 -14.71 2.56
N ASN A 29 -0.50 -15.90 2.70
CA ASN A 29 -1.08 -16.37 3.97
C ASN A 29 -0.08 -16.31 5.13
N SER A 30 1.19 -16.63 4.89
CA SER A 30 2.24 -16.53 5.91
C SER A 30 2.47 -15.09 6.38
N CYS A 31 2.46 -14.13 5.44
CA CYS A 31 2.68 -12.72 5.70
C CYS A 31 1.49 -12.12 6.47
N LYS A 32 0.26 -12.39 6.02
CA LYS A 32 -0.96 -11.98 6.74
C LYS A 32 -1.01 -12.55 8.16
N ARG A 33 -0.69 -13.83 8.35
CA ARG A 33 -0.58 -14.42 9.70
C ARG A 33 0.44 -13.67 10.56
N PHE A 34 1.60 -13.32 10.00
CA PHE A 34 2.59 -12.54 10.73
C PHE A 34 2.01 -11.16 11.13
N TYR A 35 1.43 -10.39 10.20
CA TYR A 35 0.90 -9.06 10.49
C TYR A 35 -0.22 -9.03 11.53
N HIS A 36 -1.06 -10.07 11.58
CA HIS A 36 -2.24 -10.12 12.44
C HIS A 36 -2.09 -11.01 13.67
N THR A 37 -0.85 -11.37 14.02
CA THR A 37 -0.56 -12.00 15.33
C THR A 37 -0.13 -10.96 16.34
N ASP A 38 -0.33 -11.26 17.61
CA ASP A 38 0.20 -10.43 18.69
C ASP A 38 1.73 -10.26 18.59
N LEU A 39 2.22 -9.17 19.16
CA LEU A 39 3.65 -8.94 19.32
C LEU A 39 4.23 -9.96 20.30
N GLN A 40 5.26 -10.67 19.86
CA GLN A 40 5.94 -11.68 20.65
C GLN A 40 7.11 -11.08 21.45
N PRO A 41 7.45 -11.64 22.62
CA PRO A 41 8.64 -11.25 23.36
C PRO A 41 9.91 -11.39 22.50
N GLY A 42 10.71 -10.33 22.43
CA GLY A 42 11.93 -10.28 21.62
C GLY A 42 11.75 -9.73 20.20
N GLU A 43 10.51 -9.47 19.76
CA GLU A 43 10.27 -8.76 18.51
C GLU A 43 10.63 -7.27 18.63
N GLY A 44 11.45 -6.79 17.69
CA GLY A 44 11.95 -5.42 17.67
C GLY A 44 10.98 -4.39 17.05
N LEU A 45 11.48 -3.17 16.86
CA LEU A 45 10.71 -2.05 16.29
C LEU A 45 10.15 -2.37 14.90
N SER A 46 10.89 -3.09 14.06
CA SER A 46 10.46 -3.46 12.70
C SER A 46 9.19 -4.29 12.71
N ALA A 47 9.11 -5.31 13.58
CA ALA A 47 7.93 -6.13 13.75
C ALA A 47 6.75 -5.31 14.30
N ARG A 48 7.00 -4.41 15.26
CA ARG A 48 5.97 -3.50 15.80
C ARG A 48 5.37 -2.57 14.74
N LEU A 49 6.21 -2.02 13.86
CA LEU A 49 5.75 -1.21 12.74
C LEU A 49 4.98 -2.06 11.73
N ALA A 50 5.52 -3.22 11.37
CA ALA A 50 4.93 -4.12 10.39
C ALA A 50 3.58 -4.72 10.84
N LYS A 51 3.39 -5.00 12.13
CA LYS A 51 2.14 -5.57 12.67
C LYS A 51 1.07 -4.51 12.93
N ASN A 52 1.38 -3.22 12.85
CA ASN A 52 0.41 -2.15 13.03
C ASN A 52 -0.02 -1.60 11.65
N PRO A 53 -1.26 -1.86 11.18
CA PRO A 53 -1.71 -1.41 9.86
C PRO A 53 -1.60 0.08 9.64
N MET A 54 -1.87 0.88 10.67
CA MET A 54 -1.84 2.33 10.51
C MET A 54 -0.42 2.86 10.45
N LEU A 55 0.48 2.41 11.33
CA LEU A 55 1.89 2.82 11.31
C LEU A 55 2.58 2.33 10.04
N PHE A 56 2.34 1.09 9.63
CA PHE A 56 2.85 0.55 8.39
C PHE A 56 2.39 1.40 7.21
N THR A 57 1.14 1.82 7.16
CA THR A 57 0.65 2.70 6.09
C THR A 57 1.21 4.11 6.16
N ALA A 58 1.32 4.70 7.35
CA ALA A 58 1.82 6.06 7.53
C ALA A 58 3.26 6.22 7.03
N ILE A 59 4.14 5.24 7.27
CA ILE A 59 5.52 5.29 6.76
C ILE A 59 5.61 5.15 5.24
N HIS A 60 4.57 4.62 4.58
CA HIS A 60 4.51 4.50 3.12
C HIS A 60 4.06 5.81 2.47
N MET A 61 4.78 6.92 2.73
CA MET A 61 4.62 8.21 2.04
C MET A 61 5.10 8.18 0.57
N HIS A 62 5.12 7.00 -0.03
CA HIS A 62 5.72 6.73 -1.34
C HIS A 62 5.11 7.59 -2.46
N PRO A 63 3.78 7.87 -2.52
CA PRO A 63 3.22 8.76 -3.54
C PRO A 63 3.85 10.15 -3.51
N ILE A 64 4.06 10.71 -2.32
CA ILE A 64 4.63 12.06 -2.14
C ILE A 64 6.10 12.05 -2.57
N ILE A 65 6.86 11.04 -2.14
CA ILE A 65 8.28 10.91 -2.46
C ILE A 65 8.47 10.79 -3.97
N ILE A 66 7.76 9.86 -4.62
CA ILE A 66 7.92 9.63 -6.06
C ILE A 66 7.49 10.86 -6.87
N ALA A 67 6.40 11.51 -6.47
CA ALA A 67 5.93 12.70 -7.17
C ALA A 67 6.91 13.87 -7.04
N TYR A 68 7.50 14.07 -5.86
CA TYR A 68 8.49 15.10 -5.63
C TYR A 68 9.76 14.86 -6.48
N PHE A 69 10.35 13.67 -6.42
CA PHE A 69 11.61 13.37 -7.10
C PHE A 69 11.49 13.25 -8.63
N LEU A 70 10.33 12.85 -9.14
CA LEU A 70 10.07 12.74 -10.58
C LEU A 70 9.36 13.97 -11.17
N ASN A 71 9.19 15.03 -10.38
CA ASN A 71 8.50 16.27 -10.77
C ASN A 71 7.11 16.00 -11.37
N ARG A 72 6.28 15.27 -10.62
CA ARG A 72 4.91 14.88 -10.98
C ARG A 72 3.87 15.66 -10.16
N HIS A 73 2.60 15.28 -10.26
CA HIS A 73 1.48 15.98 -9.62
C HIS A 73 1.49 15.83 -8.08
N LEU A 74 2.24 16.68 -7.38
CA LEU A 74 2.40 16.63 -5.92
C LEU A 74 1.08 16.78 -5.15
N LEU A 75 0.15 17.60 -5.65
CA LEU A 75 -1.18 17.72 -5.05
C LEU A 75 -1.95 16.40 -5.12
N ASN A 76 -1.97 15.76 -6.30
CA ASN A 76 -2.60 14.46 -6.48
C ASN A 76 -1.93 13.41 -5.58
N ALA A 77 -0.60 13.44 -5.45
CA ALA A 77 0.13 12.56 -4.54
C ALA A 77 -0.26 12.74 -3.07
N ALA A 78 -0.44 13.99 -2.62
CA ALA A 78 -0.91 14.30 -1.27
C ALA A 78 -2.36 13.82 -1.04
N ILE A 79 -3.23 14.01 -2.03
CA ILE A 79 -4.61 13.49 -2.01
C ILE A 79 -4.60 11.96 -1.92
N TRP A 80 -3.79 11.29 -2.74
CA TRP A 80 -3.65 9.83 -2.72
C TRP A 80 -3.15 9.30 -1.39
N TYR A 81 -2.15 9.96 -0.80
CA TYR A 81 -1.66 9.60 0.52
C TYR A 81 -2.75 9.75 1.59
N ALA A 82 -3.52 10.83 1.56
CA ALA A 82 -4.65 11.02 2.46
C ALA A 82 -5.73 9.94 2.26
N LEU A 83 -6.10 9.65 1.00
CA LEU A 83 -7.07 8.60 0.66
C LEU A 83 -6.61 7.22 1.13
N LEU A 84 -5.30 6.92 1.04
CA LEU A 84 -4.73 5.68 1.54
C LEU A 84 -4.90 5.55 3.06
N LEU A 85 -4.56 6.60 3.81
CA LEU A 85 -4.71 6.63 5.27
C LEU A 85 -6.18 6.49 5.69
N VAL A 86 -7.10 7.19 5.00
CA VAL A 86 -8.54 7.10 5.23
C VAL A 86 -9.06 5.70 4.91
N SER A 87 -8.60 5.09 3.82
CA SER A 87 -9.01 3.74 3.41
C SER A 87 -8.65 2.71 4.46
N VAL A 88 -7.40 2.71 4.95
CA VAL A 88 -6.96 1.81 6.02
C VAL A 88 -7.72 2.08 7.32
N THR A 89 -7.87 3.34 7.71
CA THR A 89 -8.66 3.71 8.91
C THR A 89 -10.09 3.20 8.83
N THR A 90 -10.74 3.36 7.67
CA THR A 90 -12.10 2.89 7.41
C THR A 90 -12.20 1.37 7.58
N LEU A 91 -11.23 0.60 7.07
CA LEU A 91 -11.21 -0.85 7.27
C LEU A 91 -11.04 -1.25 8.73
N LEU A 92 -10.20 -0.53 9.48
CA LEU A 92 -9.93 -0.86 10.89
C LEU A 92 -11.15 -0.67 11.80
N VAL A 93 -12.08 0.22 11.44
CA VAL A 93 -13.34 0.41 12.17
C VAL A 93 -14.48 -0.50 11.69
N MET A 94 -14.31 -1.18 10.55
CA MET A 94 -15.31 -2.11 10.03
C MET A 94 -15.25 -3.49 10.72
N PRO A 95 -16.40 -4.18 10.83
CA PRO A 95 -16.44 -5.60 11.21
C PRO A 95 -15.61 -6.46 10.26
N LEU A 96 -14.94 -7.49 10.80
CA LEU A 96 -13.99 -8.32 10.06
C LEU A 96 -14.57 -8.92 8.78
N TYR A 97 -15.80 -9.45 8.84
CA TYR A 97 -16.49 -10.07 7.70
C TYR A 97 -16.73 -9.13 6.51
N LEU A 98 -16.73 -7.79 6.71
CA LEU A 98 -16.87 -6.80 5.63
C LEU A 98 -15.54 -6.32 5.06
N ARG A 99 -14.44 -6.45 5.82
CA ARG A 99 -13.17 -5.81 5.47
C ARG A 99 -12.64 -6.24 4.11
N ARG A 100 -12.76 -7.52 3.75
CA ARG A 100 -12.31 -8.01 2.45
C ARG A 100 -13.06 -7.36 1.29
N ALA A 101 -14.39 -7.38 1.34
CA ALA A 101 -15.23 -6.79 0.30
C ALA A 101 -15.01 -5.26 0.20
N ALA A 102 -14.95 -4.57 1.35
CA ALA A 102 -14.68 -3.14 1.40
C ALA A 102 -13.28 -2.80 0.86
N ALA A 103 -12.24 -3.56 1.22
CA ALA A 103 -10.88 -3.35 0.73
C ALA A 103 -10.76 -3.56 -0.78
N THR A 104 -11.43 -4.60 -1.32
CA THR A 104 -11.52 -4.82 -2.77
C THR A 104 -12.21 -3.63 -3.44
N GLY A 105 -13.35 -3.17 -2.91
CA GLY A 105 -14.07 -2.01 -3.44
C GLY A 105 -13.22 -0.73 -3.43
N LEU A 106 -12.57 -0.42 -2.30
CA LEU A 106 -11.67 0.74 -2.18
C LEU A 106 -10.48 0.64 -3.14
N THR A 107 -9.90 -0.55 -3.33
CA THR A 107 -8.79 -0.77 -4.27
C THR A 107 -9.24 -0.57 -5.72
N VAL A 108 -10.43 -1.06 -6.10
CA VAL A 108 -11.00 -0.83 -7.43
C VAL A 108 -11.32 0.65 -7.65
N LEU A 109 -11.92 1.33 -6.66
CA LEU A 109 -12.18 2.77 -6.74
C LEU A 109 -10.88 3.57 -6.88
N ALA A 110 -9.81 3.17 -6.18
CA ALA A 110 -8.51 3.80 -6.32
C ALA A 110 -7.93 3.62 -7.73
N LEU A 111 -7.96 2.39 -8.27
CA LEU A 111 -7.55 2.11 -9.65
C LEU A 111 -8.33 2.96 -10.66
N LEU A 112 -9.66 2.99 -10.57
CA LEU A 112 -10.49 3.76 -11.50
C LEU A 112 -10.25 5.27 -11.37
N SER A 113 -10.12 5.77 -10.14
CA SER A 113 -9.90 7.19 -9.90
C SER A 113 -8.50 7.64 -10.35
N ASP A 114 -7.48 6.77 -10.23
CA ASP A 114 -6.13 7.05 -10.75
C ASP A 114 -6.16 7.21 -12.28
N GLN A 115 -6.91 6.35 -12.98
CA GLN A 115 -7.00 6.38 -14.43
C GLN A 115 -7.87 7.52 -14.98
N LEU A 116 -8.90 7.94 -14.23
CA LEU A 116 -9.94 8.84 -14.76
C LEU A 116 -9.91 10.26 -14.18
N LEU A 117 -9.44 10.44 -12.94
CA LEU A 117 -9.67 11.68 -12.18
C LEU A 117 -8.40 12.27 -11.58
N LEU A 118 -7.55 11.41 -11.01
CA LEU A 118 -6.40 11.80 -10.18
C LEU A 118 -5.12 11.09 -10.62
N PRO A 119 -4.70 11.23 -11.90
CA PRO A 119 -3.48 10.58 -12.36
C PRO A 119 -2.28 11.10 -11.56
N LEU A 120 -1.42 10.19 -11.12
CA LEU A 120 -0.16 10.58 -10.46
C LEU A 120 0.83 11.18 -11.47
N GLY A 121 0.73 10.79 -12.74
CA GLY A 121 1.49 11.29 -13.88
C GLY A 121 2.00 10.15 -14.78
N ASP A 122 2.38 10.48 -16.00
CA ASP A 122 2.73 9.51 -17.03
C ASP A 122 3.83 8.54 -16.58
N GLY A 123 3.59 7.24 -16.82
CA GLY A 123 4.47 6.12 -16.46
C GLY A 123 4.34 5.63 -15.02
N LEU A 124 3.44 6.21 -14.23
CA LEU A 124 3.16 5.82 -12.83
C LEU A 124 1.76 5.23 -12.63
N GLU A 125 1.09 4.82 -13.70
CA GLU A 125 -0.27 4.24 -13.70
C GLU A 125 -0.35 2.94 -12.89
N TRP A 126 0.78 2.25 -12.74
CA TRP A 126 0.89 1.04 -11.91
C TRP A 126 0.97 1.34 -10.42
N PHE A 127 1.37 2.56 -10.04
CA PHE A 127 1.83 2.87 -8.69
C PHE A 127 0.68 2.85 -7.67
N ILE A 128 -0.38 3.62 -7.93
CA ILE A 128 -1.55 3.69 -7.04
C ILE A 128 -2.25 2.34 -6.92
N PRO A 129 -2.52 1.60 -8.02
CA PRO A 129 -3.08 0.25 -7.93
C PRO A 129 -2.24 -0.70 -7.07
N CYS A 130 -0.93 -0.79 -7.32
CA CYS A 130 -0.07 -1.68 -6.55
C CYS A 130 0.03 -1.26 -5.07
N LEU A 131 0.07 0.03 -4.79
CA LEU A 131 0.09 0.55 -3.41
C LEU A 131 -1.18 0.20 -2.65
N PHE A 132 -2.36 0.38 -3.26
CA PHE A 132 -3.63 0.00 -2.64
C PHE A 132 -3.74 -1.51 -2.46
N ILE A 133 -3.27 -2.31 -3.42
CA ILE A 133 -3.18 -3.77 -3.23
C ILE A 133 -2.27 -4.10 -2.04
N LYS A 134 -1.06 -3.55 -1.96
CA LYS A 134 -0.10 -3.82 -0.88
C LYS A 134 -0.66 -3.47 0.50
N MET A 135 -1.28 -2.30 0.61
CA MET A 135 -1.62 -1.71 1.91
C MET A 135 -3.06 -1.99 2.32
N VAL A 136 -4.02 -1.75 1.43
CA VAL A 136 -5.45 -1.85 1.73
C VAL A 136 -5.89 -3.30 1.66
N LEU A 137 -5.58 -4.00 0.56
CA LEU A 137 -6.04 -5.38 0.36
C LEU A 137 -5.11 -6.45 0.99
N GLY A 138 -3.80 -6.21 0.93
CA GLY A 138 -2.76 -7.12 1.40
C GLY A 138 -2.51 -7.00 2.89
N HIS A 139 -2.16 -5.80 3.36
CA HIS A 139 -1.72 -5.60 4.74
C HIS A 139 -2.86 -5.41 5.75
N ALA A 140 -3.82 -4.53 5.45
CA ALA A 140 -4.85 -4.14 6.41
C ALA A 140 -5.96 -5.20 6.59
N VAL A 141 -6.13 -6.09 5.62
CA VAL A 141 -7.18 -7.14 5.66
C VAL A 141 -6.62 -8.42 6.25
N GLN A 142 -7.07 -8.69 7.48
CA GLN A 142 -7.01 -10.01 8.06
C GLN A 142 -7.98 -10.93 7.31
N GLU A 143 -7.45 -12.02 6.76
CA GLU A 143 -8.28 -13.09 6.20
C GLU A 143 -8.64 -14.08 7.31
N GLU A 144 -9.92 -14.39 7.45
CA GLU A 144 -10.33 -15.52 8.28
C GLU A 144 -9.80 -16.82 7.65
N PRO A 145 -9.35 -17.81 8.44
CA PRO A 145 -9.16 -19.14 7.92
C PRO A 145 -10.45 -19.57 7.23
N TYR A 146 -10.37 -20.07 5.99
CA TYR A 146 -11.49 -20.82 5.44
C TYR A 146 -11.70 -22.02 6.36
N GLY A 147 -12.65 -21.91 7.29
CA GLY A 147 -13.08 -23.03 8.08
C GLY A 147 -13.52 -24.12 7.10
N ALA A 148 -13.03 -25.35 7.29
CA ALA A 148 -13.71 -26.49 6.72
C ALA A 148 -15.11 -26.49 7.35
N GLY A 149 -16.10 -26.05 6.58
CA GLY A 149 -17.51 -26.23 6.92
C GLY A 149 -17.85 -27.72 7.01
#